data_AF-A0A935R4R5-F1
#
_entry.id   AF-A0A935R4R5-F1
#
_cell.length_a   1.000
_cell.length_b   1.000
_cell.length_c   1.000
_cell.angle_alpha   90.00
_cell.angle_beta   90.00
_cell.angle_gamma   90.00
#
_symmetry.space_group_name_H-M   'P 1'
#
loop_
_entity.id
_entity.type
_entity.pdbx_description
1 polymer ?
#
loop_
_entity_poly.entity_id
_entity_poly.type
_entity_poly.pdbx_seq_one_letter_code
_entity_poly.pdbx_strand_id
1 'polypeptide(L)'
;MRVRNWLALGFTLAQTMVLAQTADLPSALSLEEARAMRARGKALKAEAEQTYENERAVCRSQAIAINCLGSAKERRSTAMRAADALERQGREAEREVRRQQVEVRAAKREAEAPGREAREQAEAKDYREKQAQRAAERERSLSEESAKAERRRSKFAAEQAAQQSRLEQRRKEDARRAENAPENARKRAERERQHAERVKKIDERTRKYADLLKRREAEEAARKAAGSAETPSR
;
A
#
# COMPACT_ATOMS: atom_id res chain seq x y z
N MET A 1 24.24 68.34 50.13
CA MET A 1 22.87 68.10 50.60
C MET A 1 22.68 66.59 50.77
N ARG A 2 22.33 66.17 52.01
CA ARG A 2 21.67 64.93 52.48
C ARG A 2 22.19 63.60 51.86
N VAL A 3 22.97 62.73 52.50
CA VAL A 3 22.97 62.19 53.88
C VAL A 3 21.61 61.70 54.36
N ARG A 4 21.36 60.39 54.31
CA ARG A 4 21.05 59.49 55.47
C ARG A 4 20.41 58.19 54.96
N ASN A 5 20.90 56.99 55.30
CA ASN A 5 20.95 56.33 56.62
C ASN A 5 19.64 55.57 56.92
N TRP A 6 19.81 54.27 57.20
CA TRP A 6 19.09 53.40 58.15
C TRP A 6 18.53 52.12 57.52
N LEU A 7 19.22 50.99 57.67
CA LEU A 7 19.32 50.15 58.88
C LEU A 7 17.97 49.56 59.30
N ALA A 8 17.98 48.24 59.20
CA ALA A 8 17.47 47.29 60.18
C ALA A 8 15.96 47.25 60.40
N LEU A 9 15.42 46.04 60.22
CA LEU A 9 14.42 45.33 61.00
C LEU A 9 13.81 44.33 60.02
N GLY A 10 14.26 43.08 59.96
CA GLY A 10 14.18 42.19 61.12
C GLY A 10 12.72 41.85 61.35
N PHE A 11 12.09 41.15 60.40
CA PHE A 11 10.75 40.61 60.57
C PHE A 11 10.72 39.16 60.07
N THR A 12 10.91 38.26 61.03
CA THR A 12 10.23 36.97 61.12
C THR A 12 10.26 36.06 59.88
N LEU A 13 11.39 35.36 59.71
CA LEU A 13 11.38 33.98 59.20
C LEU A 13 10.76 33.08 60.29
N ALA A 14 9.45 33.25 60.51
CA ALA A 14 8.65 32.42 61.38
C ALA A 14 7.66 31.66 60.50
N GLN A 15 7.84 30.35 60.45
CA GLN A 15 6.80 29.34 60.32
C GLN A 15 5.68 29.63 59.31
N THR A 16 5.80 29.03 58.13
CA THR A 16 4.70 28.23 57.58
C THR A 16 5.28 26.96 56.94
N MET A 17 5.88 26.10 57.78
CA MET A 17 5.74 24.67 57.53
C MET A 17 4.25 24.37 57.69
N VAL A 18 3.50 24.50 56.61
CA VAL A 18 2.25 23.75 56.45
C VAL A 18 2.71 22.31 56.31
N LEU A 19 2.91 21.68 57.47
CA LEU A 19 2.72 20.25 57.61
C LEU A 19 1.35 20.00 56.98
N ALA A 20 1.38 19.37 55.81
CA ALA A 20 0.29 18.55 55.35
C ALA A 20 0.02 17.54 56.46
N GLN A 21 -0.78 17.96 57.45
CA GLN A 21 -1.74 17.08 58.06
C GLN A 21 -2.62 16.65 56.90
N THR A 22 -2.14 15.63 56.18
CA THR A 22 -3.01 14.56 55.74
C THR A 22 -3.65 14.08 57.04
N ALA A 23 -4.71 14.80 57.45
CA ALA A 23 -5.76 14.19 58.19
C ALA A 23 -6.01 12.91 57.41
N ASP A 24 -5.74 11.78 58.07
CA ASP A 24 -6.29 10.49 57.71
C ASP A 24 -7.79 10.71 57.56
N LEU A 25 -8.19 11.17 56.38
CA LEU A 25 -9.52 10.95 55.84
C LEU A 25 -9.68 9.44 56.02
N PRO A 26 -10.66 8.98 56.82
CA PRO A 26 -10.86 7.56 57.04
C PRO A 26 -10.85 6.94 55.65
N SER A 27 -9.82 6.12 55.38
CA SER A 27 -9.51 5.61 54.06
C SER A 27 -10.82 5.21 53.41
N ALA A 28 -11.20 5.90 52.33
CA ALA A 28 -12.53 5.79 51.74
C ALA A 28 -12.90 4.31 51.68
N LEU A 29 -13.88 3.94 52.49
CA LEU A 29 -14.25 2.56 52.76
C LEU A 29 -14.28 1.79 51.45
N SER A 30 -13.43 0.78 51.31
CA SER A 30 -13.31 0.06 50.06
C SER A 30 -14.66 -0.56 49.69
N LEU A 31 -14.89 -0.77 48.40
CA LEU A 31 -16.16 -1.30 47.94
C LEU A 31 -16.47 -2.68 48.54
N GLU A 32 -15.43 -3.44 48.89
CA GLU A 32 -15.55 -4.72 49.59
C GLU A 32 -15.95 -4.54 51.07
N GLU A 33 -15.33 -3.60 51.78
CA GLU A 33 -15.69 -3.30 53.17
C GLU A 33 -17.10 -2.74 53.29
N ALA A 34 -17.53 -1.90 52.35
CA ALA A 34 -18.89 -1.38 52.28
C ALA A 34 -19.93 -2.51 52.06
N ARG A 35 -19.61 -3.48 51.18
CA ARG A 35 -20.42 -4.70 51.00
C ARG A 35 -20.43 -5.56 52.25
N ALA A 36 -19.29 -5.69 52.93
CA ALA A 36 -19.17 -6.46 54.17
C ALA A 36 -20.02 -5.83 55.30
N MET A 37 -20.08 -4.51 55.42
CA MET A 37 -20.97 -3.82 56.36
C MET A 37 -22.44 -4.11 56.08
N ARG A 38 -22.85 -4.07 54.80
CA ARG A 38 -24.22 -4.46 54.42
C ARG A 38 -24.53 -5.92 54.74
N ALA A 39 -23.57 -6.82 54.50
CA ALA A 39 -23.72 -8.24 54.82
C ALA A 39 -23.85 -8.47 56.34
N ARG A 40 -23.01 -7.79 57.14
CA ARG A 40 -23.08 -7.80 58.62
C ARG A 40 -24.40 -7.26 59.14
N GLY A 41 -24.91 -6.16 58.55
CA GLY A 41 -26.21 -5.62 58.93
C GLY A 41 -27.36 -6.62 58.67
N LYS A 42 -27.34 -7.29 57.50
CA LYS A 42 -28.31 -8.36 57.22
C LYS A 42 -28.21 -9.54 58.19
N ALA A 43 -27.00 -9.95 58.54
CA ALA A 43 -26.77 -11.02 59.51
C ALA A 43 -27.30 -10.64 60.90
N LEU A 44 -27.06 -9.41 61.36
CA LEU A 44 -27.59 -8.90 62.63
C LEU A 44 -29.12 -8.86 62.66
N LYS A 45 -29.78 -8.56 61.53
CA LYS A 45 -31.25 -8.67 61.46
C LYS A 45 -31.73 -10.11 61.63
N ALA A 46 -31.10 -11.04 60.92
CA ALA A 46 -31.45 -12.46 61.01
C ALA A 46 -31.24 -12.99 62.43
N GLU A 47 -30.14 -12.62 63.09
CA GLU A 47 -29.85 -12.97 64.48
C GLU A 47 -30.85 -12.33 65.45
N ALA A 48 -31.20 -11.05 65.27
CA ALA A 48 -32.20 -10.35 66.07
C ALA A 48 -33.60 -10.98 65.94
N GLU A 49 -33.95 -11.53 64.78
CA GLU A 49 -35.21 -12.24 64.57
C GLU A 49 -35.19 -13.63 65.19
N GLN A 50 -34.11 -14.39 65.06
CA GLN A 50 -33.98 -15.70 65.71
C GLN A 50 -34.00 -15.59 67.24
N THR A 51 -33.24 -14.65 67.80
CA THR A 51 -33.25 -14.38 69.24
C THR A 51 -34.63 -13.96 69.72
N TYR A 52 -35.34 -13.10 68.97
CA TYR A 52 -36.70 -12.73 69.32
C TYR A 52 -37.67 -13.90 69.31
N GLU A 53 -37.64 -14.78 68.30
CA GLU A 53 -38.54 -15.94 68.26
C GLU A 53 -38.25 -16.92 69.40
N ASN A 54 -36.97 -17.12 69.75
CA ASN A 54 -36.57 -17.92 70.91
C ASN A 54 -37.06 -17.29 72.23
N GLU A 55 -36.82 -16.00 72.45
CA GLU A 55 -37.29 -15.27 73.63
C GLU A 55 -38.82 -15.26 73.71
N ARG A 56 -39.51 -15.14 72.57
CA ARG A 56 -40.97 -15.16 72.48
C ARG A 56 -41.54 -16.51 72.90
N ALA A 57 -40.91 -17.63 72.50
CA ALA A 57 -41.31 -18.96 72.93
C ALA A 57 -41.16 -19.14 74.45
N VAL A 58 -40.03 -18.69 75.01
CA VAL A 58 -39.76 -18.72 76.46
C VAL A 58 -40.72 -17.81 77.25
N CYS A 59 -40.98 -16.60 76.77
CA CYS A 59 -41.90 -15.67 77.43
C CYS A 59 -43.34 -16.19 77.46
N ARG A 60 -43.75 -16.95 76.44
CA ARG A 60 -45.11 -17.52 76.36
C ARG A 60 -45.35 -18.65 77.35
N SER A 61 -44.31 -19.36 77.79
CA SER A 61 -44.45 -20.40 78.82
C SER A 61 -44.48 -19.84 80.25
N GLN A 62 -44.30 -18.53 80.44
CA GLN A 62 -44.31 -17.90 81.76
C GLN A 62 -45.69 -17.36 82.13
N ALA A 63 -46.02 -17.39 83.44
CA ALA A 63 -47.29 -16.89 83.97
C ALA A 63 -47.50 -15.37 83.76
N ILE A 64 -46.42 -14.59 83.59
CA ILE A 64 -46.46 -13.14 83.34
C ILE A 64 -45.81 -12.83 81.99
N ALA A 65 -46.44 -13.30 80.91
CA ALA A 65 -45.91 -13.20 79.55
C ALA A 65 -45.82 -11.74 79.00
N ILE A 66 -46.63 -10.81 79.52
CA ILE A 66 -46.76 -9.44 78.97
C ILE A 66 -45.45 -8.64 79.09
N ASN A 67 -44.87 -8.58 80.29
CA ASN A 67 -43.64 -7.81 80.54
C ASN A 67 -42.43 -8.44 79.84
N CYS A 68 -42.35 -9.78 79.83
CA CYS A 68 -41.30 -10.51 79.14
C CYS A 68 -41.32 -10.22 77.62
N LEU A 69 -42.49 -10.32 76.98
CA LEU A 69 -42.66 -10.02 75.56
C LEU A 69 -42.40 -8.55 75.23
N GLY A 70 -42.73 -7.62 76.12
CA GLY A 70 -42.39 -6.20 75.97
C GLY A 70 -40.89 -5.99 75.86
N SER A 71 -40.13 -6.52 76.82
CA SER A 71 -38.66 -6.41 76.82
C SER A 71 -38.00 -7.09 75.62
N ALA A 72 -38.50 -8.24 75.19
CA ALA A 72 -38.01 -8.96 74.01
C ALA A 72 -38.24 -8.17 72.71
N LYS A 73 -39.42 -7.52 72.58
CA LYS A 73 -39.70 -6.64 71.44
C LYS A 73 -38.78 -5.41 71.42
N GLU A 74 -38.47 -4.86 72.59
CA GLU A 74 -37.57 -3.71 72.70
C GLU A 74 -36.13 -4.09 72.30
N ARG A 75 -35.61 -5.21 72.79
CA ARG A 75 -34.31 -5.77 72.37
C ARG A 75 -34.25 -6.06 70.87
N ARG A 76 -35.30 -6.65 70.29
CA ARG A 76 -35.39 -6.82 68.83
C ARG A 76 -35.34 -5.48 68.13
N SER A 77 -36.11 -4.49 68.58
CA SER A 77 -36.16 -3.18 67.93
C SER A 77 -34.82 -2.46 67.99
N THR A 78 -34.07 -2.54 69.09
CA THR A 78 -32.75 -1.91 69.20
C THR A 78 -31.74 -2.58 68.28
N ALA A 79 -31.72 -3.92 68.24
CA ALA A 79 -30.86 -4.69 67.34
C ALA A 79 -31.18 -4.42 65.86
N MET A 80 -32.46 -4.36 65.50
CA MET A 80 -32.89 -4.02 64.14
C MET A 80 -32.46 -2.60 63.73
N ARG A 81 -32.58 -1.61 64.62
CA ARG A 81 -32.11 -0.24 64.35
C ARG A 81 -30.59 -0.19 64.15
N ALA A 82 -29.82 -0.91 64.97
CA ALA A 82 -28.37 -0.99 64.82
C ALA A 82 -27.99 -1.64 63.48
N ALA A 83 -28.69 -2.70 63.09
CA ALA A 83 -28.49 -3.38 61.83
C ALA A 83 -28.86 -2.51 60.61
N ASP A 84 -29.96 -1.76 60.69
CA ASP A 84 -30.37 -0.79 59.67
C ASP A 84 -29.35 0.34 59.50
N ALA A 85 -28.78 0.83 60.60
CA ALA A 85 -27.73 1.85 60.56
C ALA A 85 -26.50 1.33 59.80
N LEU A 86 -26.07 0.09 60.09
CA LEU A 86 -24.92 -0.53 59.43
C LEU A 86 -25.16 -0.77 57.93
N GLU A 87 -26.38 -1.20 57.56
CA GLU A 87 -26.74 -1.33 56.15
C GLU A 87 -26.82 0.00 55.42
N ARG A 88 -27.28 1.08 56.07
CA ARG A 88 -27.32 2.42 55.47
C ARG A 88 -25.91 2.95 55.23
N GLN A 89 -25.03 2.85 56.22
CA GLN A 89 -23.63 3.25 56.10
C GLN A 89 -22.93 2.50 54.96
N GLY A 90 -23.12 1.18 54.85
CA GLY A 90 -22.54 0.41 53.75
C GLY A 90 -23.09 0.81 52.37
N ARG A 91 -24.37 1.17 52.26
CA ARG A 91 -24.96 1.67 51.00
C ARG A 91 -24.44 3.06 50.61
N GLU A 92 -24.25 3.93 51.58
CA GLU A 92 -23.71 5.28 51.37
C GLU A 92 -22.25 5.20 50.92
N ALA A 93 -21.43 4.37 51.58
CA ALA A 93 -20.06 4.10 51.17
C ALA A 93 -19.97 3.52 49.74
N GLU A 94 -20.83 2.55 49.39
CA GLU A 94 -20.88 2.01 48.02
C GLU A 94 -21.22 3.09 46.98
N ARG A 95 -22.15 4.00 47.30
CA ARG A 95 -22.54 5.10 46.40
C ARG A 95 -21.38 6.07 46.22
N GLU A 96 -20.70 6.41 47.30
CA GLU A 96 -19.58 7.34 47.28
C GLU A 96 -18.41 6.80 46.46
N VAL A 97 -18.01 5.55 46.67
CA VAL A 97 -16.95 4.91 45.86
C VAL A 97 -17.33 4.87 44.39
N ARG A 98 -18.60 4.59 44.06
CA ARG A 98 -19.06 4.62 42.66
C ARG A 98 -19.03 6.02 42.06
N ARG A 99 -19.39 7.06 42.81
CA ARG A 99 -19.30 8.45 42.37
C ARG A 99 -17.85 8.81 42.05
N GLN A 100 -16.93 8.53 42.97
CA GLN A 100 -15.50 8.76 42.75
C GLN A 100 -14.97 8.00 41.53
N GLN A 101 -15.38 6.74 41.32
CA GLN A 101 -14.98 5.99 40.12
C GLN A 101 -15.51 6.62 38.82
N VAL A 102 -16.73 7.16 38.83
CA VAL A 102 -17.31 7.85 37.68
C VAL A 102 -16.56 9.16 37.42
N GLU A 103 -16.28 9.94 38.46
CA GLU A 103 -15.51 11.18 38.36
C GLU A 103 -14.10 10.95 37.84
N VAL A 104 -13.38 9.94 38.36
CA VAL A 104 -12.06 9.56 37.85
C VAL A 104 -12.13 9.13 36.38
N ARG A 105 -13.16 8.36 35.99
CA ARG A 105 -13.35 7.97 34.58
C ARG A 105 -13.69 9.16 33.69
N ALA A 106 -14.50 10.11 34.18
CA ALA A 106 -14.84 11.33 33.46
C ALA A 106 -13.60 12.20 33.27
N ALA A 107 -12.81 12.43 34.33
CA ALA A 107 -11.56 13.17 34.27
C ALA A 107 -10.54 12.52 33.31
N LYS A 108 -10.43 11.19 33.31
CA LYS A 108 -9.60 10.46 32.32
C LYS A 108 -10.09 10.69 30.89
N ARG A 109 -11.40 10.60 30.66
CA ARG A 109 -11.97 10.83 29.32
C ARG A 109 -11.73 12.25 28.83
N GLU A 110 -11.86 13.24 29.71
CA GLU A 110 -11.62 14.64 29.41
C GLU A 110 -10.14 14.89 29.12
N ALA A 111 -9.24 14.33 29.93
CA ALA A 111 -7.79 14.42 29.69
C ALA A 111 -7.37 13.77 28.35
N GLU A 112 -8.01 12.67 27.95
CA GLU A 112 -7.74 11.99 26.69
C GLU A 112 -8.46 12.59 25.47
N ALA A 113 -9.50 13.40 25.67
CA ALA A 113 -10.30 13.99 24.60
C ALA A 113 -9.47 14.73 23.53
N PRO A 114 -8.56 15.67 23.88
CA PRO A 114 -7.77 16.38 22.88
C PRO A 114 -6.86 15.44 22.09
N GLY A 115 -6.31 14.40 22.74
CA GLY A 115 -5.48 13.39 22.07
C GLY A 115 -6.27 12.54 21.08
N ARG A 116 -7.54 12.21 21.39
CA ARG A 116 -8.43 11.50 20.47
C ARG A 116 -8.81 12.36 19.27
N GLU A 117 -9.22 13.62 19.51
CA GLU A 117 -9.57 14.55 18.42
C GLU A 117 -8.38 14.81 17.49
N ALA A 118 -7.18 14.98 18.03
CA ALA A 118 -5.97 15.15 17.23
C ALA A 118 -5.67 13.92 16.36
N ARG A 119 -5.87 12.70 16.89
CA ARG A 119 -5.70 11.45 16.14
C ARG A 119 -6.73 11.31 15.04
N GLU A 120 -8.00 11.56 15.32
CA GLU A 120 -9.08 11.50 14.33
C GLU A 120 -8.86 12.50 13.18
N GLN A 121 -8.39 13.71 13.50
CA GLN A 121 -8.03 14.69 12.48
C GLN A 121 -6.83 14.25 11.64
N ALA A 122 -5.80 13.65 12.26
CA ALA A 122 -4.64 13.13 11.54
C ALA A 122 -5.04 11.99 10.59
N GLU A 123 -5.81 11.01 11.09
CA GLU A 123 -6.31 9.90 10.27
C GLU A 123 -7.21 10.37 9.12
N ALA A 124 -8.05 11.38 9.37
CA ALA A 124 -8.89 11.97 8.32
C ALA A 124 -8.06 12.68 7.24
N LYS A 125 -6.97 13.36 7.61
CA LYS A 125 -6.05 14.00 6.65
C LYS A 125 -5.32 12.95 5.84
N ASP A 126 -4.72 11.95 6.49
CA ASP A 126 -4.03 10.84 5.82
C ASP A 126 -4.95 10.10 4.84
N TYR A 127 -6.21 9.90 5.23
CA TYR A 127 -7.19 9.27 4.36
C TYR A 127 -7.49 10.12 3.12
N ARG A 128 -7.70 11.43 3.28
CA ARG A 128 -7.93 12.35 2.16
C ARG A 128 -6.73 12.42 1.23
N GLU A 129 -5.51 12.48 1.77
CA GLU A 129 -4.28 12.48 0.98
C GLU A 129 -4.12 11.19 0.19
N LYS A 130 -4.32 10.03 0.82
CA LYS A 130 -4.28 8.72 0.13
C LYS A 130 -5.34 8.63 -0.96
N GLN A 131 -6.54 9.16 -0.73
CA GLN A 131 -7.59 9.19 -1.75
C GLN A 131 -7.22 10.11 -2.93
N ALA A 132 -6.64 11.28 -2.66
CA ALA A 132 -6.16 12.19 -3.69
C ALA A 132 -5.02 11.58 -4.52
N GLN A 133 -4.06 10.90 -3.88
CA GLN A 133 -2.98 10.18 -4.57
C GLN A 133 -3.51 9.08 -5.47
N ARG A 134 -4.45 8.27 -4.97
CA ARG A 134 -5.09 7.21 -5.78
C ARG A 134 -5.90 7.77 -6.94
N ALA A 135 -6.54 8.93 -6.79
CA ALA A 135 -7.22 9.60 -7.89
C ALA A 135 -6.23 10.08 -8.95
N ALA A 136 -5.17 10.76 -8.56
CA ALA A 136 -4.12 11.22 -9.46
C ALA A 136 -3.42 10.05 -10.18
N GLU A 137 -3.20 8.93 -9.50
CA GLU A 137 -2.64 7.72 -10.11
C GLU A 137 -3.55 7.15 -11.20
N ARG A 138 -4.87 7.09 -10.95
CA ARG A 138 -5.85 6.65 -11.97
C ARG A 138 -5.89 7.59 -13.18
N GLU A 139 -5.82 8.90 -12.97
CA GLU A 139 -5.77 9.85 -14.08
C GLU A 139 -4.50 9.70 -14.92
N ARG A 140 -3.36 9.49 -14.26
CA ARG A 140 -2.09 9.19 -14.94
C ARG A 140 -2.16 7.88 -15.71
N SER A 141 -2.69 6.81 -15.12
CA SER A 141 -2.79 5.53 -15.82
C SER A 141 -3.70 5.63 -17.05
N LEU A 142 -4.85 6.30 -16.94
CA LEU A 142 -5.76 6.50 -18.06
C LEU A 142 -5.14 7.35 -19.17
N SER A 143 -4.41 8.42 -18.83
CA SER A 143 -3.72 9.25 -19.83
C SER A 143 -2.55 8.52 -20.49
N GLU A 144 -1.82 7.67 -19.77
CA GLU A 144 -0.79 6.82 -20.36
C GLU A 144 -1.38 5.76 -21.30
N GLU A 145 -2.50 5.15 -20.92
CA GLU A 145 -3.21 4.17 -21.74
C GLU A 145 -3.75 4.80 -23.02
N SER A 146 -4.35 5.99 -22.95
CA SER A 146 -4.82 6.71 -24.12
C SER A 146 -3.66 7.09 -25.05
N ALA A 147 -2.56 7.61 -24.51
CA ALA A 147 -1.36 7.93 -25.28
C ALA A 147 -0.74 6.67 -25.93
N LYS A 148 -0.71 5.53 -25.24
CA LYS A 148 -0.27 4.25 -25.80
C LYS A 148 -1.20 3.78 -26.93
N ALA A 149 -2.51 3.92 -26.77
CA ALA A 149 -3.48 3.57 -27.80
C ALA A 149 -3.34 4.44 -29.05
N GLU A 150 -3.19 5.75 -28.90
CA GLU A 150 -2.95 6.69 -30.01
C GLU A 150 -1.64 6.38 -30.74
N ARG A 151 -0.56 6.12 -30.02
CA ARG A 151 0.72 5.70 -30.61
C ARG A 151 0.61 4.40 -31.40
N ARG A 152 -0.21 3.44 -30.95
CA ARG A 152 -0.45 2.20 -31.71
C ARG A 152 -1.24 2.48 -32.98
N ARG A 153 -2.28 3.31 -32.90
CA ARG A 153 -3.09 3.71 -34.06
C ARG A 153 -2.26 4.46 -35.09
N SER A 154 -1.43 5.40 -34.66
CA SER A 154 -0.58 6.18 -35.56
C SER A 154 0.49 5.33 -36.24
N LYS A 155 1.13 4.40 -35.51
CA LYS A 155 2.06 3.42 -36.09
C LYS A 155 1.37 2.55 -37.14
N PHE A 156 0.20 2.00 -36.80
CA PHE A 156 -0.55 1.17 -37.73
C PHE A 156 -0.97 1.94 -38.99
N ALA A 157 -1.46 3.18 -38.84
CA ALA A 157 -1.78 4.04 -39.98
C ALA A 157 -0.55 4.36 -40.84
N ALA A 158 0.60 4.65 -40.22
CA ALA A 158 1.86 4.90 -40.93
C ALA A 158 2.36 3.65 -41.67
N GLU A 159 2.25 2.46 -41.07
CA GLU A 159 2.61 1.20 -41.71
C GLU A 159 1.70 0.89 -42.90
N GLN A 160 0.39 1.11 -42.77
CA GLN A 160 -0.54 0.95 -43.90
C GLN A 160 -0.22 1.92 -45.05
N ALA A 161 0.02 3.19 -44.74
CA ALA A 161 0.41 4.19 -45.75
C ALA A 161 1.75 3.83 -46.43
N ALA A 162 2.72 3.32 -45.66
CA ALA A 162 3.99 2.85 -46.19
C ALA A 162 3.81 1.60 -47.08
N GLN A 163 2.92 0.68 -46.73
CA GLN A 163 2.61 -0.48 -47.56
C GLN A 163 1.92 -0.07 -48.86
N GLN A 164 0.93 0.83 -48.80
CA GLN A 164 0.23 1.33 -49.98
C GLN A 164 1.19 2.05 -50.93
N SER A 165 2.05 2.94 -50.42
CA SER A 165 3.04 3.63 -51.27
C SER A 165 4.04 2.67 -51.91
N ARG A 166 4.48 1.62 -51.20
CA ARG A 166 5.33 0.56 -51.78
C ARG A 166 4.62 -0.21 -52.89
N LEU A 167 3.34 -0.54 -52.71
CA LEU A 167 2.54 -1.22 -53.74
C LEU A 167 2.36 -0.33 -54.97
N GLU A 168 2.09 0.97 -54.78
CA GLU A 168 2.00 1.92 -55.89
C GLU A 168 3.32 2.09 -56.64
N GLN A 169 4.44 2.18 -55.92
CA GLN A 169 5.77 2.24 -56.53
C GLN A 169 6.06 0.99 -57.37
N ARG A 170 5.79 -0.20 -56.81
CA ARG A 170 5.93 -1.46 -57.55
C ARG A 170 5.05 -1.50 -58.80
N ARG A 171 3.79 -1.07 -58.70
CA ARG A 171 2.88 -0.97 -59.86
C ARG A 171 3.43 -0.02 -60.93
N LYS A 172 3.99 1.12 -60.54
CA LYS A 172 4.62 2.08 -61.48
C LYS A 172 5.87 1.50 -62.14
N GLU A 173 6.73 0.82 -61.37
CA GLU A 173 7.92 0.16 -61.89
C GLU A 173 7.59 -0.99 -62.83
N ASP A 174 6.61 -1.82 -62.49
CA ASP A 174 6.15 -2.92 -63.33
C ASP A 174 5.51 -2.40 -64.62
N ALA A 175 4.69 -1.32 -64.54
CA ALA A 175 4.15 -0.65 -65.71
C ALA A 175 5.27 -0.10 -66.62
N ARG A 176 6.27 0.59 -66.04
CA ARG A 176 7.44 1.09 -66.77
C ARG A 176 8.25 -0.05 -67.39
N ARG A 177 8.40 -1.18 -66.68
CA ARG A 177 9.11 -2.36 -67.20
C ARG A 177 8.35 -2.97 -68.37
N ALA A 178 7.03 -3.07 -68.29
CA ALA A 178 6.17 -3.55 -69.37
C ALA A 178 6.23 -2.63 -70.59
N GLU A 179 6.18 -1.31 -70.41
CA GLU A 179 6.30 -0.32 -71.49
C GLU A 179 7.67 -0.40 -72.20
N ASN A 180 8.75 -0.56 -71.45
CA ASN A 180 10.11 -0.67 -71.99
C ASN A 180 10.48 -2.10 -72.46
N ALA A 181 9.66 -3.12 -72.18
CA ALA A 181 9.91 -4.51 -72.57
C ALA A 181 10.14 -4.70 -74.08
N PRO A 182 9.31 -4.15 -75.00
CA PRO A 182 9.52 -4.31 -76.44
C PRO A 182 10.82 -3.67 -76.90
N GLU A 183 11.17 -2.49 -76.41
CA GLU A 183 12.41 -1.80 -76.77
C GLU A 183 13.63 -2.57 -76.23
N ASN A 184 13.58 -3.01 -74.97
CA ASN A 184 14.64 -3.83 -74.37
C ASN A 184 14.82 -5.17 -75.09
N ALA A 185 13.74 -5.81 -75.54
CA ALA A 185 13.78 -7.02 -76.34
C ALA A 185 14.42 -6.78 -77.71
N ARG A 186 14.10 -5.66 -78.37
CA ARG A 186 14.75 -5.25 -79.63
C ARG A 186 16.25 -5.01 -79.45
N LYS A 187 16.64 -4.22 -78.44
CA LYS A 187 18.06 -3.97 -78.10
C LYS A 187 18.80 -5.26 -77.76
N ARG A 188 18.16 -6.20 -77.06
CA ARG A 188 18.74 -7.52 -76.78
C ARG A 188 18.94 -8.34 -78.06
N ALA A 189 17.91 -8.43 -78.91
CA ALA A 189 18.00 -9.13 -80.19
C ALA A 189 19.08 -8.52 -81.11
N GLU A 190 19.24 -7.19 -81.11
CA GLU A 190 20.30 -6.51 -81.85
C GLU A 190 21.68 -6.87 -81.30
N ARG A 191 21.89 -6.83 -79.98
CA ARG A 191 23.14 -7.26 -79.35
C ARG A 191 23.48 -8.71 -79.67
N GLU A 192 22.49 -9.59 -79.68
CA GLU A 192 22.65 -11.00 -80.05
C GLU A 192 23.04 -11.15 -81.53
N ARG A 193 22.42 -10.37 -82.44
CA ARG A 193 22.82 -10.32 -83.86
C ARG A 193 24.25 -9.83 -84.04
N GLN A 194 24.62 -8.72 -83.40
CA GLN A 194 25.98 -8.19 -83.44
C GLN A 194 27.00 -9.17 -82.86
N HIS A 195 26.63 -9.91 -81.81
CA HIS A 195 27.47 -10.97 -81.27
C HIS A 195 27.63 -12.12 -82.29
N ALA A 196 26.54 -12.59 -82.89
CA ALA A 196 26.58 -13.64 -83.91
C ALA A 196 27.43 -13.24 -85.13
N GLU A 197 27.35 -11.99 -85.58
CA GLU A 197 28.21 -11.47 -86.65
C GLU A 197 29.69 -11.44 -86.25
N ARG A 198 30.00 -11.03 -85.01
CA ARG A 198 31.37 -11.06 -84.49
C ARG A 198 31.91 -12.49 -84.44
N VAL A 199 31.11 -13.46 -84.01
CA VAL A 199 31.47 -14.88 -84.01
C VAL A 199 31.77 -15.36 -85.44
N LYS A 200 30.89 -15.07 -86.41
CA LYS A 200 31.14 -15.42 -87.82
C LYS A 200 32.45 -14.85 -88.36
N LYS A 201 32.75 -13.58 -88.06
CA LYS A 201 34.01 -12.94 -88.46
C LYS A 201 35.23 -13.60 -87.82
N ILE A 202 35.12 -14.03 -86.55
CA ILE A 202 36.18 -14.79 -85.88
C ILE A 202 36.38 -16.13 -86.58
N ASP A 203 35.31 -16.87 -86.88
CA ASP A 203 35.39 -18.17 -87.57
C ASP A 203 36.02 -18.04 -88.96
N GLU A 204 35.62 -17.04 -89.74
CA GLU A 204 36.22 -16.74 -91.06
C GLU A 204 37.70 -16.41 -90.96
N ARG A 205 38.11 -15.61 -89.96
CA ARG A 205 39.53 -15.32 -89.72
C ARG A 205 40.29 -16.59 -89.37
N THR A 206 39.74 -17.44 -88.51
CA THR A 206 40.35 -18.73 -88.13
C THR A 206 40.53 -19.64 -89.33
N ARG A 207 39.52 -19.74 -90.22
CA ARG A 207 39.64 -20.48 -91.49
C ARG A 207 40.73 -19.92 -92.38
N LYS A 208 40.76 -18.60 -92.59
CA LYS A 208 41.83 -17.94 -93.38
C LYS A 208 43.21 -18.20 -92.81
N TYR A 209 43.37 -18.15 -91.48
CA TYR A 209 44.64 -18.48 -90.83
C TYR A 209 45.02 -19.94 -91.03
N ALA A 210 44.07 -20.88 -90.89
CA ALA A 210 44.32 -22.30 -91.14
C ALA A 210 44.73 -22.56 -92.61
N ASP A 211 44.08 -21.92 -93.58
CA ASP A 211 44.42 -22.04 -94.99
C ASP A 211 45.81 -21.45 -95.31
N LEU A 212 46.15 -20.29 -94.71
CA LEU A 212 47.50 -19.72 -94.82
C LEU A 212 48.57 -20.64 -94.22
N LEU A 213 48.26 -21.27 -93.09
CA LEU A 213 49.17 -22.20 -92.44
C LEU A 213 49.40 -23.44 -93.32
N LYS A 214 48.33 -24.02 -93.88
CA LYS A 214 48.42 -25.11 -94.87
C LYS A 214 49.20 -24.71 -96.12
N ARG A 215 49.03 -23.49 -96.63
CA ARG A 215 49.83 -22.99 -97.77
C ARG A 215 51.31 -22.89 -97.42
N ARG A 216 51.65 -22.38 -96.23
CA ARG A 216 53.03 -22.33 -95.75
C ARG A 216 53.61 -23.74 -95.58
N GLU A 217 52.86 -24.66 -94.97
CA GLU A 217 53.26 -26.06 -94.84
C GLU A 217 53.46 -26.73 -96.22
N ALA A 218 52.59 -26.45 -97.19
CA ALA A 218 52.73 -26.95 -98.56
C ALA A 218 53.93 -26.34 -99.29
N GLU A 219 54.19 -25.03 -99.13
CA GLU A 219 55.38 -24.35 -99.66
C GLU A 219 56.66 -24.88 -99.02
N GLU A 220 56.68 -25.11 -97.71
CA GLU A 220 57.80 -25.74 -97.00
C GLU A 220 58.00 -27.18 -97.44
N ALA A 221 56.94 -27.97 -97.61
CA ALA A 221 57.01 -29.32 -98.15
C ALA A 221 57.53 -29.34 -99.59
N ALA A 222 57.09 -28.39 -100.44
CA ALA A 222 57.59 -28.23 -101.80
C ALA A 222 59.07 -27.82 -101.82
N ARG A 223 59.50 -26.92 -100.91
CA ARG A 223 60.92 -26.56 -100.74
C ARG A 223 61.75 -27.74 -100.25
N LYS A 224 61.26 -28.54 -99.31
CA LYS A 224 61.92 -29.78 -98.85
C LYS A 224 62.02 -30.82 -99.97
N ALA A 225 60.95 -31.01 -100.75
CA ALA A 225 60.93 -31.91 -101.91
C ALA A 225 61.92 -31.46 -103.00
N ALA A 226 62.00 -30.17 -103.29
CA ALA A 226 62.97 -29.59 -104.22
C ALA A 226 64.42 -29.73 -103.70
N GLY A 227 64.66 -29.50 -102.41
CA GLY A 227 65.97 -29.71 -101.78
C GLY A 227 66.41 -31.17 -101.70
N SER A 228 65.48 -32.13 -101.65
CA SER A 228 65.77 -33.57 -101.70
C SER A 228 65.95 -34.12 -103.12
N ALA A 229 65.63 -33.35 -104.17
CA ALA A 229 65.86 -33.74 -105.56
C ALA A 229 67.28 -33.37 -106.07
N GLU A 230 68.04 -32.57 -105.32
CA GLU A 230 69.41 -32.15 -105.65
C GLU A 230 70.52 -33.02 -105.01
N THR A 231 70.23 -34.26 -104.63
CA THR A 231 71.27 -35.27 -104.40
C THR A 231 70.84 -36.63 -104.98
N PRO A 232 71.37 -36.98 -106.16
CA PRO A 232 72.44 -37.98 -106.14
C PRO A 232 73.61 -37.67 -107.08
N SER A 233 74.81 -37.80 -106.49
CA SER A 233 75.96 -38.54 -107.02
C SER A 233 76.50 -38.18 -108.42
N ARG A 234 77.54 -37.35 -108.43
CA ARG A 234 78.90 -37.76 -108.82
C ARG A 234 79.95 -36.76 -108.37
#